data_AF-A0A965IMA1-F1
#
_entry.id   AF-A0A965IMA1-F1
#
_cell.length_a   1.000
_cell.length_b   1.000
_cell.length_c   1.000
_cell.angle_alpha   90.00
_cell.angle_beta   90.00
_cell.angle_gamma   90.00
#
_symmetry.space_group_name_H-M   'P 1'
#
loop_
_entity.id
_entity.type
_entity.pdbx_description
1 polymer ?
#
loop_
_entity_poly.entity_id
_entity_poly.type
_entity_poly.pdbx_seq_one_letter_code
_entity_poly.pdbx_strand_id
1 'polypeptide(L)'
;MTSTLNHQSPTLEQQEHVSHGQLEVSSRASHRHAGDATAAGLTAGMILQIVLIHLIDQDWFAFAKGPSYIQSGYTSIEIAGVVIAGWLILRRSWLAWGAAVAIAAGPLLGFVASRGPGLPNYTDDMGNWFEPLGVASVLVELAVIAIAGRQLLKRMPNLRTFRW
;
A
#
# COMPACT_ATOMS: atom_id res chain seq x y z
N MET A 1 -36.61 -39.84 -35.09
CA MET A 1 -35.15 -39.69 -35.21
C MET A 1 -34.60 -39.28 -33.85
N THR A 2 -34.20 -40.26 -33.05
CA THR A 2 -33.66 -40.07 -31.70
C THR A 2 -32.16 -40.30 -31.77
N SER A 3 -31.39 -39.22 -31.76
CA SER A 3 -29.92 -39.27 -31.76
C SER A 3 -29.44 -39.64 -30.36
N THR A 4 -29.01 -40.89 -30.17
CA THR A 4 -28.38 -41.35 -28.93
C THR A 4 -26.96 -40.78 -28.86
N LEU A 5 -26.78 -39.71 -28.09
CA LEU A 5 -25.46 -39.16 -27.79
C LEU A 5 -24.66 -40.17 -26.95
N ASN A 6 -23.58 -40.66 -27.55
CA ASN A 6 -22.65 -41.61 -26.97
C ASN A 6 -21.87 -40.90 -25.83
N HIS A 7 -22.31 -41.05 -24.59
CA HIS A 7 -21.63 -40.52 -23.42
C HIS A 7 -20.51 -41.48 -23.01
N GLN A 8 -19.33 -41.35 -23.62
CA GLN A 8 -18.13 -42.02 -23.13
C GLN A 8 -17.69 -41.35 -21.82
N SER A 9 -17.56 -42.14 -20.76
CA SER A 9 -16.93 -41.71 -19.52
C SER A 9 -15.42 -41.49 -19.75
N PRO A 10 -14.83 -40.44 -19.16
CA PRO A 10 -13.40 -40.17 -19.30
C PRO A 10 -12.55 -41.33 -18.78
N THR A 11 -11.41 -41.59 -19.41
CA THR A 11 -10.45 -42.62 -18.97
C THR A 11 -9.74 -42.20 -17.69
N LEU A 12 -9.16 -43.16 -16.95
CA LEU A 12 -8.41 -42.89 -15.72
C LEU A 12 -7.25 -41.90 -15.94
N GLU A 13 -6.51 -42.04 -17.06
CA GLU A 13 -5.45 -41.10 -17.45
C GLU A 13 -6.00 -39.67 -17.63
N GLN A 14 -7.19 -39.55 -18.20
CA GLN A 14 -7.85 -38.27 -18.42
C GLN A 14 -8.33 -37.66 -17.09
N GLN A 15 -8.75 -38.49 -16.13
CA GLN A 15 -9.11 -38.05 -14.78
C GLN A 15 -7.89 -37.62 -13.95
N GLU A 16 -6.78 -38.37 -14.01
CA GLU A 16 -5.51 -37.99 -13.35
C GLU A 16 -4.96 -36.69 -13.89
N HIS A 17 -4.96 -36.51 -15.22
CA HIS A 17 -4.46 -35.28 -15.85
C HIS A 17 -5.30 -34.05 -15.44
N VAL A 18 -6.62 -34.19 -15.31
CA VAL A 18 -7.49 -33.12 -14.80
C VAL A 18 -7.24 -32.84 -13.32
N SER A 19 -7.09 -33.88 -12.50
CA SER A 19 -6.80 -33.74 -11.06
C SER A 19 -5.48 -33.01 -10.82
N HIS A 20 -4.41 -33.41 -11.51
CA HIS A 20 -3.11 -32.75 -11.44
C HIS A 20 -3.17 -31.28 -11.85
N GLY A 21 -3.87 -30.97 -12.96
CA GLY A 21 -4.07 -29.59 -13.39
C GLY A 21 -4.82 -28.73 -12.37
N GLN A 22 -5.85 -29.27 -11.71
CA GLN A 22 -6.60 -28.56 -10.68
C GLN A 22 -5.77 -28.30 -9.41
N LEU A 23 -4.93 -29.26 -9.01
CA LEU A 23 -4.02 -29.11 -7.87
C LEU A 23 -2.98 -28.00 -8.10
N GLU A 24 -2.38 -27.93 -9.29
CA GLU A 24 -1.43 -26.86 -9.62
C GLU A 24 -2.09 -25.47 -9.62
N VAL A 25 -3.29 -25.34 -10.18
CA VAL A 25 -4.03 -24.07 -10.22
C VAL A 25 -4.39 -23.62 -8.80
N SER A 26 -4.87 -24.53 -7.95
CA SER A 26 -5.20 -24.26 -6.55
C SER A 26 -3.97 -23.86 -5.73
N SER A 27 -2.85 -24.57 -5.89
CA SER A 27 -1.57 -24.23 -5.27
C SER A 27 -1.11 -22.82 -5.65
N ARG A 28 -1.10 -22.49 -6.95
CA ARG A 28 -0.70 -21.15 -7.44
C ARG A 28 -1.61 -20.05 -6.91
N ALA A 29 -2.92 -20.29 -6.81
CA ALA A 29 -3.86 -19.33 -6.24
C ALA A 29 -3.59 -19.09 -4.75
N SER A 30 -3.37 -20.15 -3.97
CA SER A 30 -3.02 -20.08 -2.54
C SER A 30 -1.73 -19.29 -2.30
N HIS A 31 -0.65 -19.60 -3.05
CA HIS A 31 0.62 -18.88 -2.94
C HIS A 31 0.50 -17.38 -3.26
N ARG A 32 -0.32 -17.02 -4.26
CA ARG A 32 -0.59 -15.61 -4.59
C ARG A 32 -1.32 -14.90 -3.45
N HIS A 33 -2.36 -15.53 -2.89
CA HIS A 33 -3.10 -14.95 -1.76
C HIS A 33 -2.25 -14.77 -0.52
N ALA A 34 -1.38 -15.73 -0.21
CA ALA A 34 -0.43 -15.64 0.89
C ALA A 34 0.57 -14.48 0.66
N GLY A 35 1.19 -14.41 -0.52
CA GLY A 35 2.12 -13.33 -0.84
C GLY A 35 1.49 -11.93 -0.79
N ASP A 36 0.22 -11.82 -1.22
CA ASP A 36 -0.53 -10.56 -1.14
C ASP A 36 -0.88 -10.17 0.30
N ALA A 37 -1.20 -11.15 1.16
CA ALA A 37 -1.44 -10.92 2.57
C ALA A 37 -0.16 -10.48 3.29
N THR A 38 0.98 -11.12 3.01
CA THR A 38 2.29 -10.72 3.55
C THR A 38 2.64 -9.29 3.14
N ALA A 39 2.50 -8.95 1.85
CA ALA A 39 2.76 -7.60 1.37
C ALA A 39 1.84 -6.56 2.06
N ALA A 40 0.56 -6.88 2.24
CA ALA A 40 -0.39 -6.00 2.91
C ALA A 40 -0.03 -5.81 4.40
N GLY A 41 0.33 -6.89 5.09
CA GLY A 41 0.79 -6.85 6.49
C GLY A 41 2.03 -5.98 6.69
N LEU A 42 3.05 -6.18 5.86
CA LEU A 42 4.29 -5.39 5.90
C LEU A 42 4.01 -3.91 5.62
N THR A 43 3.24 -3.61 4.58
CA THR A 43 2.91 -2.24 4.20
C THR A 43 2.08 -1.55 5.29
N ALA A 44 1.09 -2.23 5.85
CA ALA A 44 0.28 -1.70 6.94
C ALA A 44 1.13 -1.41 8.18
N GLY A 45 2.03 -2.33 8.56
CA GLY A 45 2.96 -2.11 9.67
C GLY A 45 3.87 -0.89 9.45
N MET A 46 4.39 -0.72 8.23
CA MET A 46 5.20 0.46 7.87
C MET A 46 4.39 1.76 7.86
N ILE A 47 3.12 1.74 7.45
CA ILE A 47 2.24 2.91 7.57
C ILE A 47 2.03 3.28 9.04
N LEU A 48 1.85 2.30 9.93
CA LEU A 48 1.78 2.57 11.37
C LEU A 48 3.09 3.11 11.93
N GLN A 49 4.23 2.71 11.36
CA GLN A 49 5.53 3.30 11.69
C GLN A 49 5.63 4.78 11.26
N ILE A 50 5.07 5.15 10.09
CA ILE A 50 4.96 6.56 9.66
C ILE A 50 4.13 7.35 10.69
N VAL A 51 2.96 6.83 11.09
CA VAL A 51 2.10 7.45 12.11
C VAL A 51 2.87 7.67 13.41
N LEU A 52 3.61 6.65 13.87
CA LEU A 52 4.40 6.75 15.10
C LEU A 52 5.51 7.81 15.00
N ILE A 53 6.22 7.88 13.87
CA ILE A 53 7.28 8.88 13.66
C ILE A 53 6.70 10.29 13.69
N HIS A 54 5.55 10.52 13.06
CA HIS A 54 4.91 11.83 13.05
C HIS A 54 4.40 12.24 14.44
N LEU A 55 3.88 11.29 15.22
CA LEU A 55 3.53 11.53 16.62
C LEU A 55 4.76 11.95 17.41
N ILE A 56 5.87 11.21 17.30
CA ILE A 56 7.11 11.53 18.01
C ILE A 56 7.60 12.94 17.63
N ASP A 57 7.63 13.24 16.34
CA ASP A 57 8.17 14.51 15.85
C ASP A 57 7.36 15.73 16.31
N GLN A 58 6.05 15.60 16.54
CA GLN A 58 5.19 16.68 17.05
C GLN A 58 5.05 16.74 18.59
N ASP A 59 5.97 16.09 19.31
CA ASP A 59 5.95 15.93 20.76
C ASP A 59 4.72 15.17 21.27
N TRP A 60 4.47 14.02 20.62
CA TRP A 60 3.41 13.08 20.93
C TRP A 60 2.01 13.70 20.81
N PHE A 61 1.26 13.72 21.91
CA PHE A 61 -0.09 14.25 21.99
C PHE A 61 -0.13 15.72 22.40
N ALA A 62 1.03 16.40 22.47
CA ALA A 62 1.08 17.84 22.74
C ALA A 62 0.59 18.66 21.54
N PHE A 63 0.60 18.08 20.32
CA PHE A 63 0.20 18.76 19.09
C PHE A 63 0.93 20.10 18.93
N ALA A 64 2.26 20.07 19.12
CA ALA A 64 3.08 21.26 19.31
C ALA A 64 3.63 21.89 18.02
N LYS A 65 3.25 21.41 16.83
CA LYS A 65 3.80 21.91 15.56
C LYS A 65 3.07 23.18 15.12
N GLY A 66 3.72 24.33 15.25
CA GLY A 66 3.31 25.55 14.55
C GLY A 66 3.89 25.62 13.14
N PRO A 67 3.26 26.34 12.20
CA PRO A 67 1.92 26.94 12.25
C PRO A 67 0.79 25.91 12.11
N SER A 68 -0.47 26.33 12.34
CA SER A 68 -1.65 25.44 12.43
C SER A 68 -1.89 24.52 11.22
N TYR A 69 -1.49 24.92 10.02
CA TYR A 69 -1.62 24.06 8.85
C TYR A 69 -0.61 22.90 8.85
N ILE A 70 0.58 23.08 9.45
CA ILE A 70 1.54 21.98 9.68
C ILE A 70 0.93 21.00 10.66
N GLN A 71 0.42 21.50 11.80
CA GLN A 71 -0.31 20.67 12.76
C GLN A 71 -1.43 19.85 12.11
N SER A 72 -2.24 20.51 11.28
CA SER A 72 -3.34 19.86 10.57
C SER A 72 -2.83 18.78 9.61
N GLY A 73 -1.68 19.00 8.96
CA GLY A 73 -1.02 18.02 8.10
C GLY A 73 -0.61 16.76 8.86
N TYR A 74 0.06 16.92 10.00
CA TYR A 74 0.47 15.82 10.88
C TYR A 74 -0.75 15.01 11.33
N THR A 75 -1.74 15.68 11.92
CA THR A 75 -2.97 15.02 12.40
C THR A 75 -3.71 14.30 11.28
N SER A 76 -3.72 14.86 10.07
CA SER A 76 -4.34 14.22 8.90
C SER A 76 -3.62 12.93 8.51
N ILE A 77 -2.29 12.93 8.48
CA ILE A 77 -1.49 11.74 8.15
C ILE A 77 -1.68 10.65 9.21
N GLU A 78 -1.77 11.02 10.48
CA GLU A 78 -1.92 10.08 11.58
C GLU A 78 -3.25 9.35 11.53
N ILE A 79 -4.36 10.09 11.41
CA ILE A 79 -5.71 9.53 11.34
C ILE A 79 -5.86 8.72 10.04
N ALA A 80 -5.48 9.29 8.90
CA ALA A 80 -5.60 8.62 7.61
C ALA A 80 -4.70 7.38 7.55
N GLY A 81 -3.49 7.43 8.12
CA GLY A 81 -2.56 6.30 8.17
C GLY A 81 -3.14 5.09 8.89
N VAL A 82 -3.75 5.28 10.06
CA VAL A 82 -4.41 4.19 10.79
C VAL A 82 -5.57 3.60 9.98
N VAL A 83 -6.42 4.44 9.40
CA VAL A 83 -7.56 4.01 8.58
C VAL A 83 -7.09 3.23 7.35
N ILE A 84 -6.07 3.74 6.64
CA ILE A 84 -5.53 3.11 5.44
C ILE A 84 -4.83 1.80 5.76
N ALA A 85 -4.08 1.71 6.86
CA ALA A 85 -3.47 0.46 7.31
C ALA A 85 -4.54 -0.62 7.54
N GLY A 86 -5.62 -0.30 8.26
CA GLY A 86 -6.75 -1.21 8.45
C GLY A 86 -7.46 -1.57 7.15
N TRP A 87 -7.72 -0.58 6.29
CA TRP A 87 -8.35 -0.79 4.99
C TRP A 87 -7.52 -1.71 4.09
N LEU A 88 -6.20 -1.57 4.09
CA LEU A 88 -5.28 -2.37 3.31
C LEU A 88 -5.33 -3.84 3.71
N ILE A 89 -5.38 -4.14 5.02
CA ILE A 89 -5.54 -5.50 5.53
C ILE A 89 -6.88 -6.10 5.09
N LEU A 90 -7.96 -5.32 5.19
CA LEU A 90 -9.32 -5.81 4.97
C LEU A 90 -9.69 -6.01 3.50
N ARG A 91 -9.29 -5.10 2.61
CA ARG A 91 -9.84 -5.06 1.23
C ARG A 91 -8.81 -5.27 0.13
N ARG A 92 -7.51 -5.02 0.36
CA ARG A 92 -6.38 -5.26 -0.60
C ARG A 92 -6.65 -4.83 -2.06
N SER A 93 -7.57 -3.88 -2.26
CA SER A 93 -8.03 -3.41 -3.56
C SER A 93 -7.02 -2.45 -4.18
N TRP A 94 -7.11 -2.19 -5.49
CA TRP A 94 -6.24 -1.22 -6.14
C TRP A 94 -6.34 0.17 -5.48
N LEU A 95 -7.54 0.56 -5.02
CA LEU A 95 -7.75 1.79 -4.26
C LEU A 95 -7.00 1.80 -2.92
N ALA A 96 -7.02 0.70 -2.16
CA ALA A 96 -6.32 0.61 -0.89
C ALA A 96 -4.79 0.72 -1.08
N TRP A 97 -4.25 0.09 -2.13
CA TRP A 97 -2.84 0.23 -2.50
C TRP A 97 -2.49 1.64 -2.98
N GLY A 98 -3.38 2.29 -3.74
CA GLY A 98 -3.23 3.69 -4.13
C GLY A 98 -3.22 4.64 -2.94
N ALA A 99 -4.11 4.42 -1.97
CA ALA A 99 -4.14 5.19 -0.73
C ALA A 99 -2.86 5.01 0.10
N ALA A 100 -2.30 3.79 0.16
CA ALA A 100 -1.02 3.53 0.81
C ALA A 100 0.15 4.29 0.15
N VAL A 101 0.16 4.40 -1.18
CA VAL A 101 1.16 5.24 -1.88
C VAL A 101 0.95 6.72 -1.54
N ALA A 102 -0.30 7.19 -1.58
CA ALA A 102 -0.62 8.60 -1.32
C ALA A 102 -0.24 9.04 0.10
N ILE A 103 -0.53 8.21 1.11
CA ILE A 103 -0.24 8.54 2.51
C ILE A 103 1.26 8.59 2.81
N ALA A 104 2.08 7.77 2.13
CA ALA A 104 3.53 7.82 2.26
C ALA A 104 4.16 8.96 1.44
N ALA A 105 3.58 9.31 0.29
CA ALA A 105 4.07 10.41 -0.53
C ALA A 105 3.90 11.78 0.14
N GLY A 106 2.85 11.98 0.94
CA GLY A 106 2.59 13.25 1.65
C GLY A 106 3.76 13.72 2.52
N PRO A 107 4.16 12.94 3.55
CA PRO A 107 5.33 13.23 4.38
C PRO A 107 6.62 13.42 3.58
N LEU A 108 6.89 12.56 2.59
CA LEU A 108 8.09 12.66 1.76
C LEU A 108 8.15 14.01 1.01
N LEU A 109 7.03 14.45 0.45
CA LEU A 109 6.92 15.76 -0.19
C LEU A 109 7.04 16.90 0.83
N GLY A 110 6.46 16.74 2.03
CA GLY A 110 6.61 17.68 3.14
C GLY A 110 8.06 17.83 3.59
N PHE A 111 8.81 16.73 3.68
CA PHE A 111 10.24 16.71 3.97
C PHE A 111 11.02 17.50 2.91
N VAL A 112 10.86 17.17 1.63
CA VAL A 112 11.55 17.88 0.54
C VAL A 112 11.19 19.37 0.51
N ALA A 113 9.91 19.72 0.69
CA ALA A 113 9.46 21.10 0.66
C ALA A 113 9.98 21.92 1.86
N SER A 114 9.92 21.38 3.07
CA SER A 114 10.39 22.07 4.29
C SER A 114 11.92 22.21 4.33
N ARG A 115 12.68 21.21 3.88
CA ARG A 115 14.16 21.26 3.86
C ARG A 115 14.74 21.97 2.63
N GLY A 116 13.99 22.07 1.53
CA GLY A 116 14.39 22.73 0.30
C GLY A 116 14.05 24.22 0.29
N PRO A 117 12.95 24.63 -0.38
CA PRO A 117 12.55 26.04 -0.44
C PRO A 117 11.99 26.59 0.87
N GLY A 118 11.63 25.72 1.82
CA GLY A 118 10.85 26.08 3.00
C GLY A 118 9.35 26.13 2.71
N LEU A 119 8.54 26.13 3.77
CA LEU A 119 7.08 26.26 3.69
C LEU A 119 6.65 27.64 4.24
N PRO A 120 5.47 28.17 3.86
CA PRO A 120 5.00 29.47 4.34
C PRO A 120 4.96 29.53 5.88
N ASN A 121 5.71 30.46 6.48
CA ASN A 121 5.84 30.58 7.94
C ASN A 121 6.37 29.30 8.64
N TYR A 122 7.11 28.46 7.92
CA TYR A 122 7.73 27.24 8.44
C TYR A 122 9.04 26.98 7.70
N THR A 123 10.11 27.62 8.19
CA THR A 123 11.44 27.67 7.54
C THR A 123 12.56 27.14 8.42
N ASP A 124 12.25 26.74 9.65
CA ASP A 124 13.24 26.37 10.66
C ASP A 124 14.05 25.12 10.28
N ASP A 125 13.49 24.28 9.41
CA ASP A 125 14.11 23.06 8.90
C ASP A 125 14.86 23.23 7.56
N MET A 126 14.93 24.43 6.99
CA MET A 126 15.61 24.65 5.71
C MET A 126 17.09 24.23 5.80
N GLY A 127 17.52 23.40 4.84
CA GLY A 127 18.88 22.85 4.80
C GLY A 127 19.14 21.68 5.77
N ASN A 128 18.20 21.36 6.66
CA ASN A 128 18.35 20.30 7.66
C ASN A 128 18.04 18.89 7.09
N TRP A 129 18.75 18.50 6.03
CA TRP A 129 18.50 17.26 5.27
C TRP A 129 18.86 15.96 6.01
N PHE A 130 19.72 16.04 7.02
CA PHE A 130 20.27 14.88 7.73
C PHE A 130 19.76 14.75 9.16
N GLU A 131 18.67 15.45 9.46
CA GLU A 131 17.92 15.29 10.70
C GLU A 131 17.52 13.81 10.89
N PRO A 132 17.97 13.13 11.97
CA PRO A 132 17.91 11.67 12.04
C PRO A 132 16.51 11.07 11.96
N LEU A 133 15.51 11.70 12.59
CA LEU A 133 14.14 11.19 12.61
C LEU A 133 13.48 11.36 11.23
N GLY A 134 13.73 12.49 10.57
CA GLY A 134 13.30 12.74 9.19
C GLY A 134 13.92 11.78 8.18
N VAL A 135 15.21 11.51 8.27
CA VAL A 135 15.86 10.49 7.40
C VAL A 135 15.27 9.11 7.64
N ALA A 136 15.02 8.73 8.90
CA ALA A 136 14.35 7.47 9.21
C ALA A 136 12.94 7.42 8.62
N SER A 137 12.17 8.51 8.69
CA SER A 137 10.84 8.63 8.09
C SER A 137 10.88 8.41 6.57
N VAL A 138 11.79 9.10 5.88
CA VAL A 138 11.96 9.00 4.41
C VAL A 138 12.23 7.57 3.96
N LEU A 139 13.05 6.81 4.69
CA LEU A 139 13.31 5.41 4.35
C LEU A 139 12.05 4.54 4.47
N VAL A 140 11.23 4.76 5.49
CA VAL A 140 9.96 4.04 5.68
C VAL A 140 8.97 4.42 4.58
N GLU A 141 8.83 5.71 4.26
CA GLU A 141 7.95 6.23 3.21
C GLU A 141 8.31 5.66 1.83
N LEU A 142 9.61 5.66 1.49
CA LEU A 142 10.10 5.08 0.24
C LEU A 142 9.85 3.57 0.16
N ALA A 143 10.00 2.84 1.26
CA ALA A 143 9.69 1.40 1.31
C ALA A 143 8.19 1.15 1.08
N VAL A 144 7.31 1.93 1.71
CA VAL A 144 5.85 1.86 1.49
C VAL A 144 5.53 2.14 0.02
N ILE A 145 6.06 3.23 -0.55
CA ILE A 145 5.83 3.60 -1.96
C ILE A 145 6.30 2.47 -2.90
N ALA A 146 7.46 1.87 -2.65
CA ALA A 146 8.00 0.80 -3.48
C ALA A 146 7.11 -0.46 -3.45
N ILE A 147 6.74 -0.93 -2.25
CA ILE A 147 5.94 -2.15 -2.08
C ILE A 147 4.51 -1.91 -2.57
N ALA A 148 3.86 -0.84 -2.10
CA ALA A 148 2.49 -0.51 -2.46
C ALA A 148 2.36 -0.16 -3.94
N GLY A 149 3.32 0.59 -4.50
CA GLY A 149 3.37 0.91 -5.92
C GLY A 149 3.48 -0.33 -6.79
N ARG A 150 4.35 -1.29 -6.44
CA ARG A 150 4.41 -2.58 -7.15
C ARG A 150 3.09 -3.34 -7.09
N GLN A 151 2.41 -3.34 -5.94
CA GLN A 151 1.14 -4.03 -5.78
C GLN A 151 -0.02 -3.33 -6.50
N LEU A 152 0.03 -1.99 -6.57
CA LEU A 152 -0.89 -1.17 -7.33
C LEU A 152 -0.75 -1.41 -8.83
N LEU A 153 0.48 -1.40 -9.37
CA LEU A 153 0.74 -1.65 -10.80
C LEU A 153 0.20 -3.02 -11.26
N LYS A 154 0.27 -4.05 -10.41
CA LYS A 154 -0.31 -5.37 -10.69
C LYS A 154 -1.85 -5.38 -10.73
N ARG A 155 -2.51 -4.37 -10.16
CA ARG A 155 -3.96 -4.34 -9.89
C ARG A 155 -4.68 -3.19 -10.60
N MET A 156 -3.93 -2.26 -11.18
CA MET A 156 -4.50 -1.15 -11.94
C MET A 156 -5.37 -1.73 -13.06
N PRO A 157 -6.67 -1.38 -13.10
CA PRO A 157 -7.52 -1.79 -14.20
C PRO A 157 -6.94 -1.19 -15.48
N ASN A 158 -6.68 -2.03 -16.50
CA ASN A 158 -6.33 -1.53 -17.82
C ASN A 158 -7.48 -0.64 -18.32
N LEU A 159 -7.25 0.67 -18.38
CA LEU A 159 -8.23 1.68 -18.87
C LEU A 159 -8.61 1.50 -20.35
N ARG A 160 -8.20 0.39 -21.00
CA ARG A 160 -8.41 0.10 -22.43
C ARG A 160 -9.76 -0.56 -22.76
N THR A 161 -10.66 -0.74 -21.80
CA THR A 161 -11.99 -1.33 -22.04
C THR A 161 -13.13 -0.32 -21.95
N PHE A 162 -12.89 0.94 -22.33
CA PHE A 162 -13.97 1.81 -22.80
C PHE A 162 -14.07 1.66 -24.31
N ARG A 163 -14.70 0.57 -24.76
CA ARG A 163 -15.14 0.45 -26.16
C ARG A 163 -16.42 1.28 -26.26
N TRP A 164 -16.33 2.40 -26.97
CA TRP A 164 -17.50 3.19 -27.41
C TRP A 164 -18.44 2.34 -28.25
#